data_AF-A0A1M4TNC5-F1
#
_entry.id   AF-A0A1M4TNC5-F1
#
_cell.length_a   1.000
_cell.length_b   1.000
_cell.length_c   1.000
_cell.angle_alpha   90.00
_cell.angle_beta   90.00
_cell.angle_gamma   90.00
#
_symmetry.space_group_name_H-M   'P 1'
#
loop_
_entity.id
_entity.type
_entity.pdbx_description
1 polymer ?
#
loop_
_entity_poly.entity_id
_entity_poly.type
_entity_poly.pdbx_seq_one_letter_code
_entity_poly.pdbx_strand_id
1 'polypeptide(L)' 'MDGQPPLKTFRESRWRYSQFVVLGLIVAGLVKWLSPLGWLAALGIGAAVGVAYLLFEKKRGVI' A
#
# COMPACT_ATOMS: atom_id res chain seq x y z
N MET A 1 -24.88 -22.79 -18.88
CA MET A 1 -24.55 -21.94 -17.72
C MET A 1 -23.06 -22.03 -17.53
N ASP A 2 -22.35 -21.00 -17.96
CA ASP A 2 -20.89 -21.02 -18.09
C ASP A 2 -20.24 -21.14 -16.71
N GLY A 3 -19.55 -22.26 -16.48
CA GLY A 3 -18.90 -22.62 -15.22
C GLY A 3 -17.64 -21.81 -14.91
N GLN A 4 -17.69 -20.50 -15.08
CA GLN A 4 -16.61 -19.61 -14.66
C GLN A 4 -16.66 -19.48 -13.12
N PRO A 5 -15.56 -19.75 -12.39
CA PRO A 5 -15.51 -19.46 -10.96
C PRO A 5 -15.85 -17.98 -10.76
N PRO A 6 -16.61 -17.62 -9.70
CA PRO A 6 -16.96 -16.24 -9.45
C PRO A 6 -15.67 -15.40 -9.44
N LEU A 7 -15.64 -14.31 -10.21
CA LEU A 7 -14.51 -13.39 -10.26
C LEU A 7 -14.20 -12.99 -8.80
N LYS A 8 -13.12 -13.53 -8.23
CA LYS A 8 -12.66 -13.17 -6.89
C LYS A 8 -12.44 -11.68 -6.88
N THR A 9 -13.34 -10.96 -6.22
CA THR A 9 -13.26 -9.50 -6.12
C THR A 9 -11.93 -9.17 -5.43
N PHE A 10 -11.29 -8.04 -5.77
CA PHE A 10 -10.02 -7.62 -5.13
C PHE A 10 -10.07 -7.67 -3.60
N ARG A 11 -11.26 -7.52 -3.01
CA ARG A 11 -11.54 -7.66 -1.58
C ARG A 11 -11.23 -9.05 -1.00
N GLU A 12 -11.36 -10.10 -1.81
CA GLU A 12 -11.08 -11.50 -1.45
C GLU A 12 -9.65 -11.93 -1.79
N SER A 13 -8.89 -11.08 -2.48
CA SER A 13 -7.50 -11.36 -2.84
C SER A 13 -6.61 -11.34 -1.61
N ARG A 14 -5.72 -12.34 -1.49
CA ARG A 14 -4.65 -12.38 -0.47
C ARG A 14 -3.76 -11.14 -0.51
N TRP A 15 -3.73 -10.43 -1.64
CA TRP A 15 -2.90 -9.25 -1.87
C TRP A 15 -3.60 -7.92 -1.58
N ARG A 16 -4.77 -7.92 -0.93
CA ARG A 16 -5.47 -6.70 -0.51
C ARG A 16 -4.57 -5.72 0.26
N TYR A 17 -3.60 -6.23 1.01
CA TYR A 17 -2.66 -5.41 1.78
C TYR A 17 -1.43 -4.93 0.99
N SER A 18 -1.19 -5.43 -0.22
CA SER A 18 -0.07 -4.98 -1.05
C SER A 18 -0.17 -3.52 -1.45
N GLN A 19 -1.39 -2.98 -1.57
CA GLN A 19 -1.60 -1.58 -1.93
C GLN A 19 -0.87 -0.62 -0.97
N PHE A 20 -0.81 -0.94 0.33
CA PHE A 20 -0.13 -0.12 1.33
C PHE A 20 1.39 -0.17 1.19
N VAL A 21 1.91 -1.36 0.85
CA VAL A 21 3.34 -1.57 0.62
C VAL A 21 3.78 -0.87 -0.65
N VAL A 22 3.04 -1.04 -1.74
CA VAL A 22 3.29 -0.37 -3.03
C VAL A 22 3.23 1.14 -2.88
N LEU A 23 2.20 1.66 -2.19
CA LEU A 23 2.10 3.09 -1.88
C LEU A 23 3.33 3.58 -1.10
N GLY A 24 3.74 2.86 -0.06
CA GLY A 24 4.91 3.20 0.74
C GLY A 24 6.21 3.23 -0.08
N LEU A 25 6.41 2.27 -1.00
CA LEU A 25 7.56 2.23 -1.89
C LEU A 25 7.57 3.38 -2.89
N ILE A 26 6.41 3.73 -3.46
CA ILE A 26 6.27 4.89 -4.35
C ILE A 26 6.65 6.18 -3.60
N VAL A 27 6.14 6.36 -2.38
CA VAL A 27 6.47 7.51 -1.53
C VAL A 27 7.96 7.54 -1.18
N ALA A 28 8.56 6.40 -0.81
CA ALA A 28 9.98 6.33 -0.53
C ALA A 28 10.83 6.72 -1.76
N GLY A 29 10.46 6.23 -2.94
CA GLY A 29 11.12 6.60 -4.20
C GLY A 29 11.01 8.10 -4.48
N LEU A 30 9.81 8.68 -4.31
CA LEU A 30 9.57 10.12 -4.45
C LEU A 30 10.40 10.94 -3.47
N VAL A 31 10.41 10.57 -2.19
CA VAL A 31 11.19 11.25 -1.15
C VAL A 31 12.67 11.19 -1.48
N LYS A 32 13.18 10.02 -1.89
CA LYS A 32 14.58 9.86 -2.28
C LYS A 32 14.93 10.69 -3.53
N TRP A 33 14.00 10.85 -4.45
CA TRP A 33 14.21 11.63 -5.68
C TRP A 33 14.20 13.13 -5.43
N LEU A 34 13.27 13.60 -4.59
CA LEU A 34 13.03 15.03 -4.36
C LEU A 34 13.87 15.63 -3.22
N SER A 35 14.57 14.81 -2.44
CA SER A 35 15.34 15.27 -1.27
C SER A 35 16.75 14.66 -1.21
N PRO A 36 17.69 15.32 -0.51
CA PRO A 36 19.03 14.78 -0.28
C PRO A 36 19.05 13.68 0.79
N LEU A 37 17.89 13.24 1.30
CA LEU A 37 17.81 12.22 2.35
C LEU A 37 18.38 10.88 1.87
N GLY A 38 19.01 10.17 2.81
CA GLY A 38 19.47 8.80 2.59
C GLY A 38 18.32 7.81 2.44
N TRP A 39 18.60 6.66 1.82
CA TRP A 39 17.59 5.62 1.57
C TRP A 39 16.87 5.14 2.84
N LEU A 40 17.57 5.02 3.97
CA LEU A 40 16.95 4.62 5.24
C LEU A 40 15.86 5.61 5.69
N ALA A 41 16.13 6.91 5.61
CA ALA A 41 15.15 7.94 5.95
C ALA A 41 13.98 7.95 4.96
N ALA A 42 14.27 7.81 3.66
CA ALA A 42 13.23 7.76 2.63
C ALA A 42 12.30 6.53 2.79
N LEU A 43 12.87 5.36 3.07
CA LEU A 43 12.11 4.13 3.37
C LEU A 43 11.31 4.28 4.66
N GLY A 44 11.87 4.91 5.70
CA GLY A 44 11.15 5.21 6.93
C GLY A 44 9.91 6.08 6.70
N ILE A 45 10.05 7.13 5.87
CA ILE A 45 8.93 8.00 5.49
C ILE A 45 7.89 7.23 4.68
N GLY A 46 8.31 6.44 3.67
CA GLY A 46 7.41 5.62 2.88
C GLY A 46 6.65 4.59 3.72
N ALA A 47 7.33 3.91 4.64
CA ALA A 47 6.72 2.97 5.58
C ALA A 47 5.71 3.67 6.50
N ALA A 48 6.06 4.84 7.05
CA ALA A 48 5.14 5.62 7.89
C ALA A 48 3.85 5.99 7.13
N VAL A 49 3.96 6.42 5.87
CA VAL A 49 2.79 6.76 5.04
C VAL A 49 1.95 5.52 4.72
N GLY A 50 2.58 4.41 4.33
CA GLY A 50 1.87 3.15 4.07
C GLY A 50 1.09 2.64 5.29
N VAL A 51 1.72 2.67 6.47
CA VAL A 51 1.09 2.27 7.74
C VAL A 51 -0.01 3.25 8.15
N ALA A 52 0.21 4.55 8.03
CA ALA A 52 -0.82 5.55 8.32
C ALA A 52 -2.06 5.36 7.46
N TYR A 53 -1.87 5.07 6.16
CA TYR A 53 -2.96 4.80 5.23
C TYR A 53 -3.70 3.49 5.57
N LEU A 54 -2.97 2.44 5.93
CA LEU A 54 -3.55 1.18 6.43
C LEU A 54 -4.44 1.42 7.66
N LEU A 55 -3.94 2.16 8.66
CA LEU A 55 -4.70 2.46 9.87
C LEU A 55 -5.92 3.33 9.58
N PHE A 56 -5.80 4.27 8.64
CA PHE A 56 -6.91 5.12 8.21
C PHE A 56 -8.02 4.31 7.53
N GLU A 57 -7.70 3.44 6.58
CA GLU A 57 -8.70 2.58 5.94
C GLU A 57 -9.32 1.59 6.93
N LYS A 58 -8.54 1.06 7.88
CA LYS A 58 -9.05 0.21 8.96
C LYS A 58 -10.05 0.96 9.85
N LYS A 59 -9.76 2.23 10.19
CA LYS A 59 -10.68 3.09 10.97
C LYS A 59 -11.99 3.36 10.21
N ARG A 60 -11.95 3.42 8.88
CA ARG A 60 -13.13 3.64 8.02
C ARG A 60 -13.95 2.38 7.72
N GLY A 61 -13.50 1.19 8.16
CA GLY A 61 -14.17 -0.08 7.87
C GLY A 61 -14.07 -0.52 6.40
N VAL A 62 -13.11 0.02 5.64
CA VAL A 62 -12.87 -0.36 4.24
C VAL A 62 -12.19 -1.73 4.16
N ILE A 63 -11.18 -1.94 5.02
CA ILE A 63 -10.42 -3.19 5.19
C ILE A 63 -10.82 -3.94 6.45
#